data_AF-A0A2K9A893-F1
#
_entry.id   AF-A0A2K9A893-F1
#
_cell.length_a   1.000
_cell.length_b   1.000
_cell.length_c   1.000
_cell.angle_alpha   90.00
_cell.angle_beta   90.00
_cell.angle_gamma   90.00
#
_symmetry.space_group_name_H-M   'P 1'
#
loop_
_entity.id
_entity.type
_entity.pdbx_description
1 polymer ?
#
loop_
_entity_poly.entity_id
_entity_poly.type
_entity_poly.pdbx_seq_one_letter_code
_entity_poly.pdbx_strand_id
1 'polypeptide(L)'
;MKKLLVGSLVAASFAILSGCGTDGRVTGGGTMHSAGGDGKTIFTINASRCPDSTGESVVKGQVQLHDKTAIDFEDTGGVSLHADVTSAMYCSGDSADDNGEYCLQCQAEGYYEVEFAYRSQNNQNPGEGSGFMCIADAGSGNALHGIAIVEVTSGPYSGYSNLGGVSGNVQAHECNTQE
;
A
#
# COMPACT_ATOMS: atom_id res chain seq x y z
N MET A 1 38.68 6.75 49.59
CA MET A 1 37.81 5.70 49.01
C MET A 1 36.95 6.35 47.93
N LYS A 2 37.14 5.95 46.66
CA LYS A 2 36.37 6.42 45.50
C LYS A 2 34.97 5.81 45.53
N LYS A 3 33.93 6.61 45.24
CA LYS A 3 32.66 6.10 44.69
C LYS A 3 32.18 7.07 43.61
N LEU A 4 32.46 6.72 42.36
CA LEU A 4 31.73 7.24 41.19
C LEU A 4 30.33 6.60 41.22
N LEU A 5 29.29 7.41 41.17
CA LEU A 5 27.94 6.96 40.83
C LEU A 5 27.83 6.96 39.31
N VAL A 6 27.80 5.76 38.75
CA VAL A 6 27.51 5.47 37.36
C VAL A 6 26.00 5.59 37.18
N GLY A 7 25.55 6.65 36.50
CA GLY A 7 24.18 6.76 36.02
C GLY A 7 24.05 5.95 34.72
N SER A 8 23.30 4.85 34.78
CA SER A 8 22.94 4.05 33.60
C SER A 8 22.11 4.87 32.63
N LEU A 9 22.67 5.17 31.45
CA LEU A 9 21.89 5.49 30.25
C LEU A 9 21.18 4.19 29.81
N VAL A 10 19.85 4.14 29.90
CA VAL A 10 19.06 3.14 29.18
C VAL A 10 18.94 3.65 27.75
N ALA A 11 19.80 3.17 26.85
CA ALA A 11 19.61 3.34 25.42
C ALA A 11 18.46 2.43 25.00
N ALA A 12 17.30 3.01 24.69
CA ALA A 12 16.23 2.31 24.00
C ALA A 12 16.69 2.09 22.56
N SER A 13 17.18 0.88 22.27
CA SER A 13 17.47 0.44 20.91
C SER A 13 16.13 0.25 20.20
N PHE A 14 15.67 1.26 19.47
CA PHE A 14 14.71 1.05 18.39
C PHE A 14 15.43 0.25 17.32
N ALA A 15 15.15 -1.04 17.24
CA ALA A 15 15.50 -1.82 16.06
C ALA A 15 14.62 -1.31 14.91
N ILE A 16 15.19 -0.46 14.06
CA ILE A 16 14.54 -0.01 12.83
C ILE A 16 14.63 -1.20 11.87
N LEU A 17 13.54 -1.94 11.73
CA LEU A 17 13.39 -2.94 10.66
C LEU A 17 13.05 -2.17 9.38
N SER A 18 13.97 -2.14 8.42
CA SER A 18 13.81 -1.51 7.11
C SER A 18 14.00 -2.53 5.98
N GLY A 19 13.01 -2.60 5.08
CA GLY A 19 13.20 -3.12 3.72
C GLY A 19 13.27 -1.93 2.75
N CYS A 20 14.25 -1.94 1.84
CA CYS A 20 14.47 -0.88 0.86
C CYS A 20 13.38 -0.91 -0.23
N GLY A 21 12.88 0.26 -0.62
CA GLY A 21 12.06 0.41 -1.83
C GLY A 21 12.91 0.35 -3.10
N THR A 22 12.44 -0.32 -4.15
CA THR A 22 13.05 -0.25 -5.49
C THR A 22 12.02 0.18 -6.53
N ASP A 23 12.51 0.81 -7.61
CA ASP A 23 11.70 1.23 -8.75
C ASP A 23 11.02 0.01 -9.41
N GLY A 24 9.79 0.20 -9.82
CA GLY A 24 9.01 -0.85 -10.45
C GLY A 24 7.58 -0.42 -10.75
N ARG A 25 6.83 -1.35 -11.32
CA ARG A 25 5.41 -1.19 -11.64
C ARG A 25 4.62 -2.37 -11.12
N VAL A 26 3.48 -2.08 -10.53
CA VAL A 26 2.45 -3.07 -10.20
C VAL A 26 1.15 -2.73 -10.91
N THR A 27 0.56 -3.73 -11.54
CA THR A 27 -0.80 -3.65 -12.07
C THR A 27 -1.62 -4.78 -11.50
N GLY A 28 -2.91 -4.56 -11.34
CA GLY A 28 -3.77 -5.64 -10.93
C GLY A 28 -5.20 -5.20 -10.64
N GLY A 29 -5.97 -6.16 -10.18
CA GLY A 29 -7.34 -5.94 -9.79
C GLY A 29 -8.11 -7.23 -9.72
N GLY A 30 -9.26 -7.16 -9.07
CA GLY A 30 -10.10 -8.31 -8.81
C GLY A 30 -11.00 -8.06 -7.63
N THR A 31 -11.32 -9.15 -6.93
CA THR A 31 -12.16 -9.08 -5.74
C THR A 31 -11.51 -9.72 -4.53
N MET A 32 -11.78 -9.17 -3.36
CA MET A 32 -11.52 -9.76 -2.05
C MET A 32 -12.81 -9.72 -1.20
N HIS A 33 -12.82 -10.40 -0.06
CA HIS A 33 -13.96 -10.29 0.86
C HIS A 33 -14.12 -8.84 1.33
N SER A 34 -15.37 -8.42 1.53
CA SER A 34 -15.67 -7.10 2.09
C SER A 34 -15.10 -6.94 3.50
N ALA A 35 -14.74 -5.72 3.88
CA ALA A 35 -14.23 -5.41 5.21
C ALA A 35 -15.33 -5.64 6.27
N GLY A 36 -15.31 -6.79 6.92
CA GLY A 36 -16.30 -7.18 7.95
C GLY A 36 -17.71 -7.45 7.43
N GLY A 37 -17.97 -7.31 6.13
CA GLY A 37 -19.28 -7.47 5.52
C GLY A 37 -19.46 -8.76 4.70
N ASP A 38 -20.68 -8.99 4.25
CA ASP A 38 -21.07 -10.22 3.51
C ASP A 38 -20.80 -10.16 1.99
N GLY A 39 -20.36 -9.01 1.48
CA GLY A 39 -20.11 -8.79 0.06
C GLY A 39 -18.65 -8.96 -0.36
N LYS A 40 -18.29 -8.21 -1.40
CA LYS A 40 -16.94 -8.20 -1.96
C LYS A 40 -16.44 -6.76 -2.08
N THR A 41 -15.18 -6.57 -1.78
CA THR A 41 -14.43 -5.41 -2.25
C THR A 41 -13.96 -5.68 -3.67
N ILE A 42 -14.15 -4.72 -4.55
CA ILE A 42 -13.64 -4.71 -5.92
C ILE A 42 -12.57 -3.63 -5.99
N PHE A 43 -11.42 -3.93 -6.56
CA PHE A 43 -10.38 -2.92 -6.74
C PHE A 43 -9.63 -3.11 -8.06
N THR A 44 -9.03 -2.02 -8.52
CA THR A 44 -8.04 -2.01 -9.60
C THR A 44 -6.88 -1.12 -9.20
N ILE A 45 -5.67 -1.55 -9.54
CA ILE A 45 -4.45 -0.81 -9.30
C ILE A 45 -3.60 -0.78 -10.57
N ASN A 46 -3.08 0.39 -10.87
CA ASN A 46 -1.97 0.57 -11.78
C ASN A 46 -1.07 1.62 -11.13
N ALA A 47 0.11 1.21 -10.69
CA ALA A 47 1.04 2.05 -9.96
C ALA A 47 2.45 1.79 -10.47
N SER A 48 3.20 2.85 -10.73
CA SER A 48 4.58 2.77 -11.16
C SER A 48 5.40 3.87 -10.52
N ARG A 49 6.64 3.53 -10.21
CA ARG A 49 7.71 4.49 -9.98
C ARG A 49 8.87 4.04 -10.84
N CYS A 50 9.12 4.77 -11.92
CA CYS A 50 10.13 4.40 -12.90
C CYS A 50 10.97 5.60 -13.35
N PRO A 51 12.27 5.42 -13.63
CA PRO A 51 13.10 6.49 -14.16
C PRO A 51 12.57 6.97 -15.51
N ASP A 52 12.54 8.28 -15.71
CA ASP A 52 12.27 8.88 -17.01
C ASP A 52 13.54 9.01 -17.87
N SER A 53 13.42 9.68 -19.03
CA SER A 53 14.55 9.94 -19.93
C SER A 53 15.72 10.73 -19.31
N THR A 54 15.51 11.38 -18.16
CA THR A 54 16.54 12.11 -17.41
C THR A 54 17.18 11.28 -16.30
N GLY A 55 16.63 10.09 -16.01
CA GLY A 55 17.03 9.22 -14.92
C GLY A 55 16.34 9.54 -13.59
N GLU A 56 15.35 10.43 -13.58
CA GLU A 56 14.57 10.76 -12.38
C GLU A 56 13.39 9.79 -12.24
N SER A 57 13.22 9.18 -11.06
CA SER A 57 12.11 8.27 -10.80
C SER A 57 10.78 9.04 -10.71
N VAL A 58 9.88 8.80 -11.66
CA VAL A 58 8.56 9.44 -11.73
C VAL A 58 7.49 8.48 -11.23
N VAL A 59 6.68 8.95 -10.27
CA VAL A 59 5.50 8.22 -9.79
C VAL A 59 4.30 8.50 -10.69
N LYS A 60 3.60 7.45 -11.11
CA LYS A 60 2.35 7.51 -11.88
C LYS A 60 1.43 6.39 -11.44
N GLY A 61 0.13 6.62 -11.53
CA GLY A 61 -0.84 5.55 -11.33
C GLY A 61 -2.15 5.98 -10.73
N GLN A 62 -3.07 5.01 -10.67
CA GLN A 62 -4.37 5.16 -10.06
C GLN A 62 -4.77 3.89 -9.29
N VAL A 63 -5.49 4.10 -8.20
CA VAL A 63 -6.17 3.05 -7.43
C VAL A 63 -7.67 3.35 -7.45
N GLN A 64 -8.48 2.33 -7.72
CA GLN A 64 -9.92 2.40 -7.54
C GLN A 64 -10.34 1.28 -6.61
N LEU A 65 -11.23 1.58 -5.67
CA LEU A 65 -11.77 0.60 -4.74
C LEU A 65 -13.24 0.86 -4.47
N HIS A 66 -14.01 -0.21 -4.45
CA HIS A 66 -15.43 -0.20 -4.10
C HIS A 66 -15.75 -1.36 -3.16
N ASP A 67 -16.29 -1.04 -1.98
CA ASP A 67 -16.72 -1.99 -0.97
C ASP A 67 -18.08 -1.57 -0.40
N LYS A 68 -19.15 -2.07 -1.02
CA LYS A 68 -20.52 -1.67 -0.69
C LYS A 68 -20.98 -2.12 0.70
N THR A 69 -20.43 -3.23 1.19
CA THR A 69 -20.88 -3.89 2.42
C THR A 69 -19.88 -3.74 3.56
N ALA A 70 -18.88 -2.86 3.42
CA ALA A 70 -17.92 -2.60 4.50
C ALA A 70 -18.68 -2.24 5.78
N ILE A 71 -18.53 -3.03 6.85
CA ILE A 71 -19.43 -3.02 8.01
C ILE A 71 -19.52 -1.64 8.68
N ASP A 72 -18.39 -0.93 8.77
CA ASP A 72 -18.33 0.38 9.41
C ASP A 72 -18.86 1.53 8.52
N PHE A 73 -19.14 1.24 7.25
CA PHE A 73 -19.58 2.22 6.24
C PHE A 73 -20.87 1.84 5.54
N GLU A 74 -21.49 0.69 5.86
CA GLU A 74 -22.65 0.15 5.14
C GLU A 74 -23.85 1.10 5.17
N ASP A 75 -24.10 1.73 6.31
CA ASP A 75 -25.19 2.70 6.54
C ASP A 75 -25.05 3.96 5.68
N THR A 76 -23.85 4.19 5.14
CA THR A 76 -23.55 5.32 4.27
C THR A 76 -23.35 4.91 2.82
N GLY A 77 -23.64 3.65 2.46
CA GLY A 77 -23.50 3.12 1.10
C GLY A 77 -22.13 2.50 0.79
N GLY A 78 -21.31 2.27 1.82
CA GLY A 78 -20.01 1.63 1.72
C GLY A 78 -18.86 2.58 1.34
N VAL A 79 -17.72 1.99 1.02
CA VAL A 79 -16.49 2.69 0.62
C VAL A 79 -16.40 2.72 -0.90
N SER A 80 -16.19 3.92 -1.47
CA SER A 80 -15.95 4.09 -2.90
C SER A 80 -14.95 5.22 -3.12
N LEU A 81 -13.77 4.87 -3.61
CA LEU A 81 -12.66 5.81 -3.84
C LEU A 81 -12.07 5.66 -5.25
N HIS A 82 -11.67 6.80 -5.80
CA HIS A 82 -10.77 6.92 -6.93
C HIS A 82 -9.58 7.74 -6.46
N ALA A 83 -8.39 7.19 -6.62
CA ALA A 83 -7.18 7.73 -6.03
C ALA A 83 -6.05 7.83 -7.06
N ASP A 84 -5.29 8.90 -6.95
CA ASP A 84 -4.05 9.08 -7.66
C ASP A 84 -2.90 8.54 -6.79
N VAL A 85 -2.00 7.79 -7.42
CA VAL A 85 -0.84 7.20 -6.74
C VAL A 85 0.17 8.31 -6.44
N THR A 86 0.59 8.40 -5.18
CA THR A 86 1.56 9.38 -4.70
C THR A 86 2.92 8.75 -4.40
N SER A 87 2.96 7.44 -4.16
CA SER A 87 4.18 6.65 -4.05
C SER A 87 3.92 5.21 -4.52
N ALA A 88 4.93 4.57 -5.12
CA ALA A 88 4.89 3.16 -5.48
C ALA A 88 6.29 2.58 -5.33
N MET A 89 6.48 1.61 -4.43
CA MET A 89 7.80 1.05 -4.15
C MET A 89 7.71 -0.47 -3.98
N TYR A 90 8.64 -1.21 -4.58
CA TYR A 90 8.79 -2.63 -4.28
C TYR A 90 9.63 -2.82 -3.03
N CYS A 91 9.08 -3.50 -2.04
CA CYS A 91 9.74 -3.84 -0.79
C CYS A 91 10.75 -4.97 -1.02
N SER A 92 12.01 -4.60 -1.14
CA SER A 92 13.14 -5.52 -1.22
C SER A 92 13.65 -5.88 0.17
N GLY A 93 14.21 -7.09 0.31
CA GLY A 93 14.89 -7.54 1.53
C GLY A 93 16.26 -6.93 1.77
N ASP A 94 16.68 -6.06 0.87
CA ASP A 94 17.98 -5.43 0.94
C ASP A 94 17.98 -4.36 2.05
N SER A 95 19.09 -4.33 2.78
CA SER A 95 19.36 -3.31 3.79
C SER A 95 19.32 -1.93 3.13
N ALA A 96 18.54 -1.01 3.72
CA ALA A 96 18.31 0.35 3.23
C ALA A 96 19.57 0.99 2.61
N ASP A 97 19.42 1.55 1.41
CA ASP A 97 20.42 2.48 0.91
C ASP A 97 20.40 3.79 1.74
N ASP A 98 21.48 4.55 1.68
CA ASP A 98 21.62 5.81 2.44
C ASP A 98 20.57 6.89 2.04
N ASN A 99 19.70 6.60 1.05
CA ASN A 99 18.66 7.51 0.56
C ASN A 99 17.34 7.40 1.33
N GLY A 100 17.19 6.39 2.21
CA GLY A 100 16.09 6.34 3.16
C GLY A 100 14.72 6.09 2.53
N GLU A 101 14.66 5.27 1.48
CA GLU A 101 13.39 4.84 0.89
C GLU A 101 12.93 3.54 1.50
N TYR A 102 11.87 3.66 2.30
CA TYR A 102 11.42 2.61 3.20
C TYR A 102 10.04 2.10 2.79
N CYS A 103 9.85 0.78 2.73
CA CYS A 103 8.52 0.20 2.89
C CYS A 103 8.11 0.23 4.36
N LEU A 104 7.59 1.38 4.81
CA LEU A 104 7.26 1.62 6.21
C LEU A 104 5.98 0.90 6.64
N GLN A 105 5.02 0.77 5.71
CA GLN A 105 3.69 0.25 6.02
C GLN A 105 3.63 -1.26 5.79
N CYS A 106 4.18 -1.74 4.67
CA CYS A 106 4.07 -3.15 4.30
C CYS A 106 5.05 -4.05 5.06
N GLN A 107 6.23 -3.52 5.41
CA GLN A 107 7.28 -4.16 6.25
C GLN A 107 7.60 -5.63 5.90
N ALA A 108 7.35 -6.04 4.66
CA ALA A 108 7.50 -7.41 4.20
C ALA A 108 8.02 -7.43 2.77
N GLU A 109 9.03 -8.26 2.53
CA GLU A 109 9.59 -8.48 1.20
C GLU A 109 8.54 -9.06 0.25
N GLY A 110 8.63 -8.68 -1.03
CA GLY A 110 7.73 -9.19 -2.08
C GLY A 110 6.41 -8.42 -2.22
N TYR A 111 6.18 -7.40 -1.39
CA TYR A 111 5.07 -6.47 -1.55
C TYR A 111 5.49 -5.23 -2.34
N TYR A 112 4.53 -4.66 -3.07
CA TYR A 112 4.56 -3.25 -3.46
C TYR A 112 3.79 -2.44 -2.42
N GLU A 113 4.42 -1.41 -1.88
CA GLU A 113 3.77 -0.36 -1.10
C GLU A 113 3.33 0.75 -2.05
N VAL A 114 2.02 0.98 -2.13
CA VAL A 114 1.42 2.00 -2.98
C VAL A 114 0.65 2.98 -2.12
N GLU A 115 1.19 4.17 -1.93
CA GLU A 115 0.49 5.28 -1.29
C GLU A 115 -0.37 6.01 -2.30
N PHE A 116 -1.53 6.48 -1.85
CA PHE A 116 -2.47 7.18 -2.71
C PHE A 116 -3.18 8.33 -1.99
N ALA A 117 -3.55 9.34 -2.76
CA ALA A 117 -4.48 10.39 -2.37
C ALA A 117 -5.79 10.19 -3.14
N TYR A 118 -6.93 10.18 -2.44
CA TYR A 118 -8.21 9.86 -3.04
C TYR A 118 -9.25 10.98 -2.89
N ARG A 119 -10.22 10.94 -3.80
CA ARG A 119 -11.49 11.64 -3.68
C ARG A 119 -12.62 10.63 -3.55
N SER A 120 -13.43 10.79 -2.50
CA SER A 120 -14.61 9.96 -2.31
C SER A 120 -15.60 10.17 -3.46
N GLN A 121 -16.09 9.07 -4.01
CA GLN A 121 -17.17 9.06 -5.01
C GLN A 121 -18.55 8.84 -4.38
N ASN A 122 -18.62 8.68 -3.06
CA ASN A 122 -19.86 8.49 -2.33
C ASN A 122 -20.44 9.84 -1.91
N ASN A 123 -21.62 10.18 -2.45
CA ASN A 123 -22.31 11.43 -2.14
C ASN A 123 -22.73 11.55 -0.66
N GLN A 124 -22.82 10.45 0.08
CA GLN A 124 -23.11 10.46 1.52
C GLN A 124 -21.86 10.73 2.37
N ASN A 125 -20.67 10.43 1.84
CA ASN A 125 -19.38 10.65 2.50
C ASN A 125 -18.42 11.44 1.58
N PRO A 126 -18.75 12.69 1.21
CA PRO A 126 -17.91 13.48 0.32
C PRO A 126 -16.63 13.91 1.03
N GLY A 127 -15.53 14.02 0.28
CA GLY A 127 -14.28 14.54 0.78
C GLY A 127 -13.06 13.90 0.11
N GLU A 128 -11.89 14.31 0.58
CA GLU A 128 -10.60 13.82 0.14
C GLU A 128 -9.89 13.15 1.32
N GLY A 129 -8.95 12.25 1.02
CA GLY A 129 -8.14 11.59 2.02
C GLY A 129 -6.95 10.88 1.41
N SER A 130 -6.30 10.06 2.22
CA SER A 130 -5.11 9.30 1.87
C SER A 130 -5.17 7.89 2.41
N GLY A 131 -4.38 7.02 1.83
CA GLY A 131 -4.20 5.66 2.30
C GLY A 131 -3.02 4.99 1.62
N PHE A 132 -2.84 3.72 1.90
CA PHE A 132 -1.87 2.88 1.24
C PHE A 132 -2.46 1.51 0.91
N MET A 133 -1.84 0.85 -0.07
CA MET A 133 -2.10 -0.52 -0.42
C MET A 133 -0.79 -1.29 -0.45
N CYS A 134 -0.72 -2.39 0.30
CA CYS A 134 0.34 -3.39 0.17
C CYS A 134 -0.16 -4.50 -0.74
N ILE A 135 0.50 -4.71 -1.87
CA ILE A 135 0.08 -5.72 -2.83
C ILE A 135 1.23 -6.63 -3.23
N ALA A 136 1.01 -7.94 -3.14
CA ALA A 136 1.97 -8.95 -3.57
C ALA A 136 1.41 -9.76 -4.74
N ASP A 137 2.23 -9.98 -5.75
CA ASP A 137 1.97 -10.92 -6.84
C ASP A 137 2.26 -12.34 -6.33
N ALA A 138 1.23 -13.20 -6.31
CA ALA A 138 1.36 -14.59 -5.87
C ALA A 138 1.59 -15.58 -7.05
N GLY A 139 1.77 -15.06 -8.26
CA GLY A 139 1.98 -15.82 -9.49
C GLY A 139 0.71 -16.34 -10.16
N SER A 140 0.91 -17.08 -11.25
CA SER A 140 -0.15 -17.66 -12.08
C SER A 140 -0.60 -19.05 -11.60
N GLY A 141 -1.08 -19.14 -10.36
CA GLY A 141 -1.66 -20.37 -9.79
C GLY A 141 -3.19 -20.35 -9.72
N ASN A 142 -3.85 -21.51 -9.84
CA ASN A 142 -5.31 -21.67 -9.93
C ASN A 142 -6.14 -21.29 -8.66
N ALA A 143 -5.59 -20.57 -7.68
CA ALA A 143 -6.31 -20.29 -6.42
C ALA A 143 -5.98 -18.95 -5.75
N LEU A 144 -4.74 -18.46 -5.82
CA LEU A 144 -4.33 -17.17 -5.25
C LEU A 144 -3.47 -16.46 -6.29
N HIS A 145 -3.94 -15.31 -6.77
CA HIS A 145 -3.24 -14.50 -7.77
C HIS A 145 -2.52 -13.30 -7.16
N GLY A 146 -2.83 -12.97 -5.91
CA GLY A 146 -2.14 -11.96 -5.14
C GLY A 146 -2.71 -11.85 -3.74
N ILE A 147 -2.06 -11.05 -2.90
CA ILE A 147 -2.55 -10.63 -1.59
C ILE A 147 -2.60 -9.11 -1.60
N ALA A 148 -3.70 -8.54 -1.10
CA ALA A 148 -3.83 -7.10 -0.95
C ALA A 148 -4.18 -6.76 0.50
N ILE A 149 -3.49 -5.77 1.04
CA ILE A 149 -3.85 -5.02 2.24
C ILE A 149 -4.15 -3.60 1.78
N VAL A 150 -5.27 -3.03 2.21
CA VAL A 150 -5.58 -1.63 1.98
C VAL A 150 -5.94 -0.98 3.30
N GLU A 151 -5.45 0.23 3.51
CA GLU A 151 -5.77 1.02 4.68
C GLU A 151 -5.98 2.48 4.27
N VAL A 152 -7.08 3.07 4.74
CA VAL A 152 -7.37 4.49 4.59
C VAL A 152 -7.06 5.19 5.90
N THR A 153 -6.06 6.07 5.86
CA THR A 153 -5.50 6.72 7.05
C THR A 153 -6.09 8.11 7.31
N SER A 154 -6.76 8.69 6.31
CA SER A 154 -7.42 9.99 6.46
C SER A 154 -8.65 10.16 5.56
N GLY A 155 -9.43 11.21 5.83
CA GLY A 155 -10.61 11.56 5.05
C GLY A 155 -11.89 10.81 5.46
N PRO A 156 -12.94 10.84 4.62
CA PRO A 156 -14.26 10.30 4.96
C PRO A 156 -14.29 8.80 5.29
N TYR A 157 -13.34 8.03 4.77
CA TYR A 157 -13.22 6.59 5.03
C TYR A 157 -12.08 6.25 5.99
N SER A 158 -11.60 7.22 6.79
CA SER A 158 -10.55 6.97 7.78
C SER A 158 -10.92 5.80 8.69
N GLY A 159 -9.99 4.86 8.86
CA GLY A 159 -10.20 3.62 9.61
C GLY A 159 -10.68 2.44 8.76
N TYR A 160 -11.02 2.65 7.48
CA TYR A 160 -11.23 1.53 6.57
C TYR A 160 -9.93 0.73 6.40
N SER A 161 -9.98 -0.55 6.76
CA SER A 161 -8.90 -1.50 6.55
C SER A 161 -9.47 -2.79 5.99
N ASN A 162 -8.80 -3.36 4.99
CA ASN A 162 -9.18 -4.65 4.46
C ASN A 162 -7.95 -5.44 4.00
N LEU A 163 -8.01 -6.77 4.15
CA LEU A 163 -6.96 -7.71 3.86
C LEU A 163 -7.58 -8.94 3.21
N GLY A 164 -6.98 -9.43 2.13
CA GLY A 164 -7.37 -10.73 1.63
C GLY A 164 -6.58 -11.21 0.42
N GLY A 165 -6.80 -12.48 0.09
CA GLY A 165 -6.40 -13.04 -1.19
C GLY A 165 -7.22 -12.42 -2.32
N VAL A 166 -6.53 -12.09 -3.41
CA VAL A 166 -7.13 -11.44 -4.59
C VAL A 166 -7.60 -12.52 -5.55
N SER A 167 -8.92 -12.58 -5.75
CA SER A 167 -9.54 -13.31 -6.86
C SER A 167 -9.53 -12.40 -8.10
N GLY A 168 -8.41 -12.39 -8.81
CA GLY A 168 -8.14 -11.47 -9.91
C GLY A 168 -6.77 -11.73 -10.52
N ASN A 169 -6.11 -10.71 -11.04
CA ASN A 169 -4.72 -10.83 -11.50
C ASN A 169 -3.92 -9.68 -10.90
N VAL A 170 -2.72 -9.98 -10.39
CA VAL A 170 -1.74 -9.01 -9.92
C VAL A 170 -0.46 -9.32 -10.65
N GLN A 171 0.22 -8.30 -11.17
CA GLN A 171 1.45 -8.43 -11.93
C GLN A 171 2.43 -7.35 -11.54
N ALA A 172 3.59 -7.80 -11.05
CA ALA A 172 4.76 -6.98 -10.83
C ALA A 172 5.66 -6.95 -12.08
N HIS A 173 6.24 -5.79 -12.36
CA HIS A 173 7.18 -5.59 -13.45
C HIS A 173 8.30 -4.66 -13.03
N GLU A 174 9.51 -4.96 -13.47
CA GLU A 174 10.62 -4.01 -13.43
C GLU A 174 10.35 -2.84 -14.40
N CYS A 175 10.99 -1.70 -14.14
CA CYS A 175 10.94 -0.56 -15.06
C CYS A 175 11.75 -0.84 -16.33
N ASN A 176 11.14 -0.63 -17.49
CA ASN A 176 11.89 -0.62 -18.74
C ASN A 176 12.58 0.73 -18.91
N THR A 177 13.86 0.76 -19.25
CA THR A 177 14.66 1.99 -19.39
C THR A 177 14.34 2.84 -20.63
N GLN A 178 13.13 2.77 -21.19
CA GLN A 178 12.75 3.43 -22.46
C GLN A 178 11.28 3.91 -22.52
N GLU A 179 10.73 4.52 -21.47
CA GLU A 179 9.46 5.28 -21.57
C GLU A 179 9.63 6.77 -21.32
#